data_AF-A0A933DJY5-F1
#
_entry.id   AF-A0A933DJY5-F1
#
_cell.length_a   1.000
_cell.length_b   1.000
_cell.length_c   1.000
_cell.angle_alpha   90.00
_cell.angle_beta   90.00
_cell.angle_gamma   90.00
#
_symmetry.space_group_name_H-M   'P 1'
#
loop_
_entity.id
_entity.type
_entity.pdbx_description
1 polymer ?
#
loop_
_entity_poly.entity_id
_entity_poly.type
_entity_poly.pdbx_seq_one_letter_code
_entity_poly.pdbx_strand_id
1 'polypeptide(L)'
;MIKPIPLGLTYDDVLLVPQKSRITSRSMVSTRTRLTRHIDLAIPFVSSNVDTVTESAMAITMAKLGGIGIVHRFMTIERQVEEIERVKRSEGFIMGNPFTLSPDQTVGEARRRMKHHRVSSAIIVSESQKVLGLVSERDMWFLSDDTIQMKDVMTPASKLITADVNVTLKEARKIFRTHKVEKLPLLQKDGTLGGLITSRTVLNEDIYPQATKDGKGRLMVGAAVGVVGDYLERAEALIKAKVDVIVVDIAHVHSLHGLAAIKKLRRLCQSVDLIGGNIASPQAARDLIDLGIDGVKVGIGPGGICITRMVAGVGVPQLTAIRSCSDVAHKARVPLIADGGTNYPGDMTKALAAGASTVMITGWLAGTEESPGSIILRKGQKYKVHRGAA
;
A
#
# COMPACT_ATOMS: atom_id res chain seq x y z
N MET A 1 45.66 -19.21 -7.07
CA MET A 1 44.77 -19.63 -8.18
C MET A 1 43.72 -18.55 -8.41
N ILE A 2 43.68 -17.96 -9.61
CA ILE A 2 42.64 -16.99 -9.99
C ILE A 2 41.34 -17.79 -10.14
N LYS A 3 40.32 -17.47 -9.33
CA LYS A 3 39.00 -18.08 -9.51
C LYS A 3 38.42 -17.61 -10.86
N PRO A 4 37.81 -18.49 -11.66
CA PRO A 4 37.16 -18.07 -12.89
C PRO A 4 36.06 -17.06 -12.57
N ILE A 5 35.87 -16.09 -13.45
CA ILE A 5 34.79 -15.10 -13.34
C ILE A 5 33.46 -15.85 -13.42
N PRO A 6 32.58 -15.75 -12.41
CA PRO A 6 31.30 -16.46 -12.43
C PRO A 6 30.43 -15.99 -13.60
N LEU A 7 29.78 -16.93 -14.28
CA LEU A 7 28.76 -16.64 -15.29
C LEU A 7 27.49 -16.10 -14.61
N GLY A 8 26.92 -15.04 -15.18
CA GLY A 8 25.61 -14.51 -14.79
C GLY A 8 24.66 -14.44 -15.98
N LEU A 9 23.38 -14.71 -15.72
CA LEU A 9 22.30 -14.72 -16.70
C LEU A 9 21.22 -13.72 -16.29
N THR A 10 20.60 -13.09 -17.27
CA THR A 10 19.41 -12.25 -17.12
C THR A 10 18.18 -12.93 -17.76
N TYR A 11 17.05 -12.23 -17.79
CA TYR A 11 15.79 -12.79 -18.29
C TYR A 11 15.88 -13.23 -19.76
N ASP A 12 16.51 -12.44 -20.64
CA ASP A 12 16.58 -12.73 -22.07
C ASP A 12 17.48 -13.92 -22.43
N ASP A 13 18.38 -14.32 -21.53
CA ASP A 13 19.29 -15.45 -21.76
C ASP A 13 18.62 -16.82 -21.64
N VAL A 14 17.36 -16.87 -21.15
CA VAL A 14 16.69 -18.14 -20.83
C VAL A 14 15.22 -18.17 -21.28
N LEU A 15 14.71 -19.38 -21.45
CA LEU A 15 13.29 -19.70 -21.63
C LEU A 15 12.85 -20.75 -20.61
N LEU A 16 11.58 -20.72 -20.22
CA LEU A 16 10.98 -21.77 -19.41
C LEU A 16 10.57 -22.94 -20.31
N VAL A 17 11.03 -24.14 -20.00
CA VAL A 17 10.69 -25.36 -20.74
C VAL A 17 9.25 -25.76 -20.38
N PRO A 18 8.32 -25.86 -21.35
CA PRO A 18 6.97 -26.36 -21.10
C PRO A 18 7.01 -27.77 -20.49
N GLN A 19 6.18 -28.01 -19.48
CA GLN A 19 6.07 -29.31 -18.78
C GLN A 19 4.62 -29.81 -18.81
N LYS A 20 4.43 -31.11 -18.56
CA LYS A 20 3.10 -31.70 -18.44
C LYS A 20 2.30 -30.99 -17.34
N SER A 21 1.16 -30.39 -17.70
CA SER A 21 0.28 -29.69 -16.77
C SER A 21 -0.97 -30.51 -16.46
N ARG A 22 -1.42 -30.45 -15.20
CA ARG A 22 -2.73 -30.99 -14.75
C ARG A 22 -3.82 -29.91 -14.71
N ILE A 23 -3.48 -28.67 -15.04
CA ILE A 23 -4.41 -27.53 -15.11
C ILE A 23 -5.31 -27.71 -16.33
N THR A 24 -6.61 -27.88 -16.12
CA THR A 24 -7.59 -28.07 -17.20
C THR A 24 -8.28 -26.77 -17.62
N SER A 25 -8.19 -25.72 -16.79
CA SER A 25 -8.71 -24.38 -17.07
C SER A 25 -7.83 -23.30 -16.45
N ARG A 26 -7.76 -22.13 -17.10
CA ARG A 26 -7.07 -20.94 -16.56
C ARG A 26 -7.58 -20.55 -15.17
N SER A 27 -8.86 -20.79 -14.87
CA SER A 27 -9.46 -20.48 -13.57
C SER A 27 -8.89 -21.30 -12.39
N MET A 28 -8.18 -22.41 -12.66
CA MET A 28 -7.53 -23.20 -11.61
C MET A 28 -6.17 -22.63 -11.20
N VAL A 29 -5.61 -21.69 -11.97
CA VAL A 29 -4.31 -21.08 -11.65
C VAL A 29 -4.51 -20.04 -10.57
N SER A 30 -3.76 -20.17 -9.48
CA SER A 30 -3.69 -19.16 -8.43
C SER A 30 -2.41 -18.33 -8.57
N THR A 31 -2.56 -17.02 -8.57
CA THR A 31 -1.45 -16.05 -8.53
C THR A 31 -1.16 -15.55 -7.11
N ARG A 32 -1.84 -16.11 -6.10
CA ARG A 32 -1.65 -15.74 -4.70
C ARG A 32 -0.21 -15.99 -4.28
N THR A 33 0.35 -15.04 -3.55
CA THR A 33 1.75 -15.08 -3.12
C THR A 33 1.94 -14.31 -1.82
N ARG A 34 3.17 -14.29 -1.31
CA ARG A 34 3.56 -13.53 -0.13
C ARG A 34 4.52 -12.40 -0.49
N LEU A 35 4.22 -11.20 -0.02
CA LEU A 35 5.13 -10.06 -0.07
C LEU A 35 6.18 -10.15 1.04
N THR A 36 5.72 -10.53 2.23
CA THR A 36 6.50 -10.68 3.46
C THR A 36 6.02 -11.92 4.22
N ARG A 37 6.63 -12.22 5.37
CA ARG A 37 6.17 -13.32 6.24
C ARG A 37 4.68 -13.24 6.59
N HIS A 38 4.12 -12.04 6.72
CA HIS A 38 2.76 -11.84 7.23
C HIS A 38 1.80 -11.15 6.24
N ILE A 39 2.27 -10.72 5.07
CA ILE A 39 1.44 -10.05 4.05
C ILE A 39 1.32 -10.94 2.81
N ASP A 40 0.10 -11.43 2.58
CA ASP A 40 -0.31 -12.12 1.36
C ASP A 40 -0.84 -11.13 0.32
N LEU A 41 -0.60 -11.43 -0.96
CA LEU A 41 -1.15 -10.72 -2.11
C LEU A 41 -1.93 -11.69 -3.00
N ALA A 42 -2.95 -11.19 -3.70
CA ALA A 42 -3.68 -11.98 -4.68
C ALA A 42 -2.95 -12.07 -6.03
N ILE A 43 -2.14 -11.06 -6.35
CA ILE A 43 -1.25 -11.00 -7.52
C ILE A 43 0.16 -10.62 -7.09
N PRO A 44 1.21 -11.09 -7.77
CA PRO A 44 2.60 -10.94 -7.33
C PRO A 44 3.21 -9.57 -7.70
N PHE A 45 2.42 -8.50 -7.69
CA PHE A 45 2.84 -7.19 -8.19
C PHE A 45 2.90 -6.13 -7.10
N VAL A 46 4.03 -5.43 -7.08
CA VAL A 46 4.33 -4.33 -6.15
C VAL A 46 4.69 -3.10 -6.97
N SER A 47 4.03 -1.95 -6.76
CA SER A 47 4.47 -0.71 -7.44
C SER A 47 5.68 -0.13 -6.72
N SER A 48 6.68 0.31 -7.50
CA SER A 48 7.95 0.77 -6.96
C SER A 48 7.88 2.12 -6.27
N ASN A 49 8.78 2.32 -5.31
CA ASN A 49 8.87 3.51 -4.47
C ASN A 49 9.69 4.64 -5.11
N VAL A 50 9.36 4.98 -6.36
CA VAL A 50 9.87 6.16 -7.05
C VAL A 50 8.78 7.23 -7.16
N ASP A 51 9.21 8.49 -7.19
CA ASP A 51 8.34 9.68 -7.18
C ASP A 51 7.46 9.84 -8.43
N THR A 52 7.80 9.14 -9.50
CA THR A 52 7.04 9.11 -10.76
C THR A 52 6.15 7.87 -10.89
N VAL A 53 6.02 7.05 -9.85
CA VAL A 53 5.20 5.83 -9.88
C VAL A 53 4.20 5.77 -8.73
N THR A 54 4.63 5.88 -7.47
CA THR A 54 3.76 5.53 -6.34
C THR A 54 3.55 6.64 -5.32
N GLU A 55 2.41 7.32 -5.43
CA GLU A 55 1.74 8.04 -4.33
C GLU A 55 0.41 7.33 -3.99
N SER A 56 -0.48 7.97 -3.21
CA SER A 56 -1.73 7.33 -2.76
C SER A 56 -2.62 6.80 -3.89
N ALA A 57 -2.71 7.49 -5.04
CA ALA A 57 -3.54 7.03 -6.17
C ALA A 57 -3.11 5.65 -6.68
N MET A 58 -1.83 5.50 -7.02
CA MET A 58 -1.25 4.22 -7.42
C MET A 58 -1.36 3.17 -6.31
N ALA A 59 -1.05 3.52 -5.07
CA ALA A 59 -1.11 2.58 -3.95
C ALA A 59 -2.54 2.04 -3.70
N ILE A 60 -3.56 2.89 -3.80
CA ILE A 60 -4.98 2.51 -3.72
C ILE A 60 -5.34 1.55 -4.84
N THR A 61 -4.95 1.86 -6.08
CA THR A 61 -5.27 1.02 -7.25
C THR A 61 -4.57 -0.34 -7.17
N MET A 62 -3.30 -0.37 -6.81
CA MET A 62 -2.56 -1.62 -6.62
C MET A 62 -3.19 -2.49 -5.53
N ALA A 63 -3.52 -1.90 -4.38
CA ALA A 63 -4.16 -2.64 -3.30
C ALA A 63 -5.54 -3.18 -3.72
N LYS A 64 -6.37 -2.38 -4.42
CA LYS A 64 -7.66 -2.84 -4.96
C LYS A 64 -7.54 -4.02 -5.92
N LEU A 65 -6.52 -4.01 -6.78
CA LEU A 65 -6.28 -5.08 -7.75
C LEU A 65 -5.61 -6.31 -7.12
N GLY A 66 -5.32 -6.29 -5.81
CA GLY A 66 -4.76 -7.41 -5.06
C GLY A 66 -3.23 -7.47 -5.05
N GLY A 67 -2.57 -6.38 -5.47
CA GLY A 67 -1.15 -6.13 -5.25
C GLY A 67 -0.93 -5.19 -4.06
N ILE A 68 0.16 -4.43 -4.07
CA ILE A 68 0.41 -3.37 -3.08
C ILE A 68 1.25 -2.25 -3.71
N GLY A 69 1.13 -1.03 -3.20
CA GLY A 69 2.02 0.07 -3.57
C GLY A 69 2.93 0.50 -2.43
N ILE A 70 4.18 0.84 -2.75
CA ILE A 70 5.16 1.38 -1.81
C ILE A 70 5.35 2.88 -2.06
N VAL A 71 4.85 3.72 -1.15
CA VAL A 71 4.95 5.18 -1.27
C VAL A 71 6.42 5.62 -1.12
N HIS A 72 6.91 6.41 -2.08
CA HIS A 72 8.28 6.90 -2.09
C HIS A 72 8.58 7.87 -0.93
N ARG A 73 9.87 8.12 -0.66
CA ARG A 73 10.35 8.98 0.44
C ARG A 73 10.84 10.36 0.01
N PHE A 74 10.77 10.68 -1.27
CA PHE A 74 11.26 11.95 -1.85
C PHE A 74 10.28 13.11 -1.60
N MET A 75 9.90 13.28 -0.33
CA MET A 75 8.97 14.29 0.19
C MET A 75 9.19 14.44 1.70
N THR A 76 8.57 15.45 2.32
CA THR A 76 8.64 15.61 3.77
C THR A 76 7.95 14.43 4.49
N ILE A 77 8.25 14.24 5.78
CA ILE A 77 7.64 13.18 6.59
C ILE A 77 6.12 13.36 6.62
N GLU A 78 5.66 14.59 6.82
CA GLU A 78 4.25 14.96 6.92
C GLU A 78 3.52 14.63 5.62
N ARG A 79 4.13 14.93 4.48
CA ARG A 79 3.52 14.64 3.19
C ARG A 79 3.43 13.14 2.93
N GLN A 80 4.47 12.38 3.30
CA GLN A 80 4.45 10.92 3.15
C GLN A 80 3.36 10.29 4.04
N VAL A 81 3.24 10.78 5.28
CA VAL A 81 2.15 10.40 6.20
C VAL A 81 0.78 10.69 5.58
N GLU A 82 0.60 11.88 4.98
CA GLU A 82 -0.66 12.23 4.32
C GLU A 82 -1.02 11.25 3.20
N GLU A 83 -0.05 10.82 2.38
CA GLU A 83 -0.27 9.80 1.35
C GLU A 83 -0.69 8.46 1.96
N ILE A 84 -0.03 7.99 3.04
CA ILE A 84 -0.42 6.77 3.75
C ILE A 84 -1.86 6.88 4.28
N GLU A 85 -2.19 7.96 4.97
CA GLU A 85 -3.54 8.15 5.51
C GLU A 85 -4.60 8.19 4.43
N ARG A 86 -4.31 8.77 3.25
CA ARG A 86 -5.23 8.74 2.10
C ARG A 86 -5.52 7.31 1.65
N VAL A 87 -4.51 6.43 1.59
CA VAL A 87 -4.75 5.02 1.26
C VAL A 87 -5.56 4.33 2.35
N LYS A 88 -5.19 4.50 3.62
CA LYS A 88 -5.91 3.88 4.74
C LYS A 88 -7.36 4.36 4.87
N ARG A 89 -7.69 5.55 4.36
CA ARG A 89 -9.05 6.13 4.33
C ARG A 89 -9.81 5.93 3.00
N SER A 90 -9.21 5.33 1.97
CA SER A 90 -9.81 5.30 0.62
C SER A 90 -11.01 4.36 0.51
N GLU A 91 -11.04 3.31 1.32
CA GLU A 91 -12.18 2.43 1.49
C GLU A 91 -13.03 2.96 2.64
N GLY A 92 -14.34 3.10 2.43
CA GLY A 92 -15.24 3.74 3.41
C GLY A 92 -15.60 2.86 4.60
N PHE A 93 -14.65 2.06 5.09
CA PHE A 93 -14.82 1.15 6.22
C PHE A 93 -14.02 1.66 7.42
N ILE A 94 -14.73 1.95 8.51
CA ILE A 94 -14.13 2.34 9.78
C ILE A 94 -14.73 1.43 10.86
N MET A 95 -14.01 0.36 11.23
CA MET A 95 -14.03 -0.08 12.62
C MET A 95 -13.06 0.81 13.40
N GLY A 96 -13.62 1.71 14.20
CA GLY A 96 -12.88 2.60 15.11
C GLY A 96 -12.65 4.02 14.59
N ASN A 97 -13.29 4.97 15.29
CA ASN A 97 -13.17 6.43 15.19
C ASN A 97 -13.64 7.09 13.87
N PRO A 98 -14.94 7.00 13.51
CA PRO A 98 -15.51 7.82 12.46
C PRO A 98 -15.29 9.31 12.73
N PHE A 99 -15.28 10.15 11.69
CA PHE A 99 -15.24 11.60 11.91
C PHE A 99 -16.55 12.05 12.60
N THR A 100 -16.40 12.66 13.78
CA THR A 100 -17.51 13.13 14.60
C THR A 100 -17.49 14.63 14.82
N LEU A 101 -18.68 15.18 15.05
CA LEU A 101 -18.92 16.55 15.50
C LEU A 101 -19.82 16.53 16.74
N SER A 102 -19.74 17.59 17.54
CA SER A 102 -20.67 17.83 18.66
C SER A 102 -21.96 18.50 18.14
N PRO A 103 -23.12 18.27 18.79
CA PRO A 103 -24.39 18.90 18.44
C PRO A 103 -24.37 20.43 18.53
N ASP A 104 -23.49 21.01 19.37
CA ASP A 104 -23.44 22.45 19.63
C ASP A 104 -22.51 23.21 18.67
N GLN A 105 -21.72 22.49 17.88
CA GLN A 105 -20.87 23.10 16.86
C GLN A 105 -21.70 23.74 15.76
N THR A 106 -21.19 24.82 15.19
CA THR A 106 -21.90 25.54 14.13
C THR A 106 -21.63 24.96 12.74
N VAL A 107 -22.48 25.30 11.77
CA VAL A 107 -22.30 24.93 10.35
C VAL A 107 -20.94 25.41 9.82
N GLY A 108 -20.50 26.62 10.18
CA GLY A 108 -19.19 27.14 9.77
C GLY A 108 -18.02 26.30 10.31
N GLU A 109 -18.10 25.85 11.57
CA GLU A 109 -17.11 24.94 12.15
C GLU A 109 -17.11 23.57 11.47
N ALA A 110 -18.30 23.00 11.27
CA ALA A 110 -18.48 21.71 10.60
C ALA A 110 -17.86 21.73 9.21
N ARG A 111 -18.18 22.74 8.38
CA ARG A 111 -17.62 22.94 7.03
C ARG A 111 -16.10 22.98 7.04
N ARG A 112 -15.49 23.78 7.94
CA ARG A 112 -14.03 23.89 8.05
C ARG A 112 -13.38 22.55 8.40
N ARG A 113 -13.91 21.86 9.41
CA ARG A 113 -13.34 20.58 9.86
C ARG A 113 -13.55 19.48 8.81
N MET A 114 -14.74 19.38 8.22
CA MET A 114 -15.04 18.42 7.16
C MET A 114 -14.13 18.63 5.95
N LYS A 115 -13.92 19.88 5.52
CA LYS A 115 -12.96 20.23 4.45
C LYS A 115 -11.53 19.86 4.81
N HIS A 116 -11.09 20.16 6.02
CA HIS A 116 -9.74 19.83 6.50
C HIS A 116 -9.49 18.31 6.52
N HIS A 117 -10.46 17.54 7.02
CA HIS A 117 -10.39 16.08 7.07
C HIS A 117 -10.78 15.39 5.76
N ARG A 118 -11.20 16.16 4.74
CA ARG A 118 -11.64 15.69 3.41
C ARG A 118 -12.76 14.64 3.50
N VAL A 119 -13.73 14.88 4.37
CA VAL A 119 -14.90 14.03 4.56
C VAL A 119 -16.17 14.77 4.16
N SER A 120 -17.11 14.07 3.52
CA SER A 120 -18.40 14.64 3.07
C SER A 120 -19.55 14.42 4.06
N SER A 121 -19.25 13.88 5.25
CA SER A 121 -20.21 13.73 6.35
C SER A 121 -19.54 13.53 7.70
N ALA A 122 -20.30 13.77 8.76
CA ALA A 122 -19.93 13.48 10.14
C ALA A 122 -21.07 12.79 10.89
N ILE A 123 -20.71 11.96 11.87
CA ILE A 123 -21.66 11.47 12.88
C ILE A 123 -21.71 12.50 14.01
N ILE A 124 -22.91 12.90 14.41
CA ILE A 124 -23.09 13.80 15.55
C ILE A 124 -23.18 12.94 16.81
N VAL A 125 -22.32 13.21 17.79
CA VAL A 125 -22.25 12.45 19.04
C VAL A 125 -22.32 13.34 20.27
N SER A 126 -22.86 12.82 21.37
CA SER A 126 -22.76 13.46 22.69
C SER A 126 -21.33 13.42 23.23
N GLU A 127 -21.08 14.12 24.35
CA GLU A 127 -19.83 14.00 25.10
C GLU A 127 -19.52 12.54 25.49
N SER A 128 -20.56 11.76 25.80
CA SER A 128 -20.49 10.33 26.10
C SER A 128 -20.43 9.40 24.87
N GLN A 129 -20.15 9.93 23.67
CA GLN A 129 -20.07 9.18 22.40
C GLN A 129 -21.36 8.48 21.93
N LYS A 130 -22.52 8.86 22.48
CA LYS A 130 -23.81 8.38 21.96
C LYS A 130 -24.15 9.05 20.66
N VAL A 131 -24.62 8.27 19.67
CA VAL A 131 -25.01 8.82 18.36
C VAL A 131 -26.31 9.61 18.48
N LEU A 132 -26.24 10.91 18.18
CA LEU A 132 -27.37 11.83 18.19
C LEU A 132 -27.93 12.09 16.79
N GLY A 133 -27.10 11.93 15.76
CA GLY A 133 -27.50 12.14 14.38
C GLY A 133 -26.38 11.97 13.37
N LEU A 134 -26.67 12.31 12.12
CA LEU A 134 -25.73 12.31 11.01
C LEU A 134 -25.94 13.56 10.18
N VAL A 135 -24.85 14.18 9.75
CA VAL A 135 -24.87 15.31 8.80
C VAL A 135 -23.98 15.00 7.60
N SER A 136 -24.43 15.41 6.43
CA SER A 136 -23.69 15.34 5.17
C SER A 136 -23.54 16.74 4.57
N GLU A 137 -22.64 16.88 3.58
CA GLU A 137 -22.55 18.15 2.82
C GLU A 137 -23.88 18.58 2.21
N ARG A 138 -24.73 17.63 1.80
CA ARG A 138 -26.04 17.92 1.20
C ARG A 138 -26.97 18.64 2.15
N ASP A 139 -26.90 18.31 3.44
CA ASP A 139 -27.74 18.91 4.48
C ASP A 139 -27.34 20.38 4.74
N MET A 140 -26.12 20.76 4.35
CA MET A 140 -25.57 22.10 4.56
C MET A 140 -25.51 22.95 3.28
N TRP A 141 -25.74 22.42 2.07
CA TRP A 141 -25.48 23.14 0.82
C TRP A 141 -26.23 24.46 0.68
N PHE A 142 -27.46 24.53 1.19
CA PHE A 142 -28.32 25.70 1.05
C PHE A 142 -28.36 26.60 2.29
N LEU A 143 -27.55 26.29 3.31
CA LEU A 143 -27.46 27.11 4.52
C LEU A 143 -26.48 28.27 4.29
N SER A 144 -27.00 29.50 4.35
CA SER A 144 -26.19 30.73 4.28
C SER A 144 -25.69 31.18 5.65
N ASP A 145 -26.43 30.86 6.72
CA ASP A 145 -26.07 31.20 8.09
C ASP A 145 -25.15 30.11 8.70
N ASP A 146 -23.89 30.49 8.91
CA ASP A 146 -22.85 29.62 9.49
C ASP A 146 -22.96 29.48 11.02
N THR A 147 -23.88 30.19 11.68
CA THR A 147 -24.07 30.17 13.14
C THR A 147 -25.03 29.09 13.62
N ILE A 148 -25.85 28.51 12.72
CA ILE A 148 -26.77 27.42 13.02
C ILE A 148 -26.01 26.24 13.60
N GLN A 149 -26.57 25.61 14.65
CA GLN A 149 -25.94 24.48 15.34
C GLN A 149 -26.23 23.14 14.62
N MET A 150 -25.31 22.19 14.75
CA MET A 150 -25.43 20.86 14.13
C MET A 150 -26.70 20.11 14.54
N LYS A 151 -27.17 20.28 15.78
CA LYS A 151 -28.40 19.65 16.28
C LYS A 151 -29.65 20.04 15.49
N ASP A 152 -29.65 21.22 14.87
CA ASP A 152 -30.79 21.76 14.11
C ASP A 152 -30.75 21.38 12.62
N VAL A 153 -29.61 20.87 12.15
CA VAL A 153 -29.36 20.50 10.74
C VAL A 153 -29.28 18.98 10.55
N MET A 154 -28.82 18.23 11.55
CA MET A 154 -28.58 16.80 11.44
C MET A 154 -29.86 15.99 11.17
N THR A 155 -29.71 14.85 10.49
CA THR A 155 -30.73 13.81 10.56
C THR A 155 -30.69 13.18 11.96
N PRO A 156 -31.78 13.24 12.75
CA PRO A 156 -31.77 12.79 14.13
C PRO A 156 -31.66 11.27 14.23
N ALA A 157 -31.06 10.77 15.32
CA ALA A 157 -30.85 9.35 15.57
C ALA A 157 -32.12 8.49 15.41
N SER A 158 -33.30 9.02 15.74
CA SER A 158 -34.59 8.33 15.57
C SER A 158 -34.94 7.99 14.12
N LYS A 159 -34.33 8.68 13.14
CA LYS A 159 -34.50 8.45 11.71
C LYS A 159 -33.30 7.76 11.07
N LEU A 160 -32.24 7.48 11.83
CA LEU A 160 -31.05 6.81 11.31
C LEU A 160 -31.26 5.30 11.26
N ILE A 161 -30.85 4.73 10.14
CA ILE A 161 -30.65 3.29 10.05
C ILE A 161 -29.27 2.99 10.60
N THR A 162 -29.21 2.12 11.61
CA THR A 162 -27.98 1.74 12.31
C THR A 162 -27.84 0.22 12.32
N ALA A 163 -26.65 -0.27 12.64
CA ALA A 163 -26.39 -1.70 12.82
C ALA A 163 -25.49 -1.95 14.03
N ASP A 164 -25.46 -3.19 14.51
CA ASP A 164 -24.53 -3.62 15.55
C ASP A 164 -23.08 -3.60 15.03
N VAL A 165 -22.12 -3.35 15.92
CA VAL A 165 -20.68 -3.38 15.60
C VAL A 165 -20.21 -4.70 14.98
N ASN A 166 -20.91 -5.81 15.22
CA ASN A 166 -20.59 -7.13 14.66
C ASN A 166 -21.25 -7.42 13.30
N VAL A 167 -21.91 -6.44 12.67
CA VAL A 167 -22.57 -6.63 11.38
C VAL A 167 -21.58 -7.06 10.29
N THR A 168 -21.96 -8.07 9.53
CA THR A 168 -21.18 -8.55 8.38
C THR A 168 -21.40 -7.66 7.16
N LEU A 169 -20.44 -7.63 6.21
CA LEU A 169 -20.62 -6.91 4.94
C LEU A 169 -21.83 -7.42 4.14
N LYS A 170 -22.17 -8.71 4.26
CA LYS A 170 -23.35 -9.31 3.62
C LYS A 170 -24.66 -8.78 4.21
N GLU A 171 -24.72 -8.60 5.53
CA GLU A 171 -25.87 -8.00 6.20
C GLU A 171 -25.95 -6.49 5.90
N ALA A 172 -24.83 -5.77 5.96
CA ALA A 172 -24.76 -4.37 5.58
C ALA A 172 -25.27 -4.14 4.15
N ARG A 173 -24.92 -5.02 3.21
CA ARG A 173 -25.45 -5.01 1.84
C ARG A 173 -26.97 -5.10 1.79
N LYS A 174 -27.57 -5.99 2.60
CA LYS A 174 -29.03 -6.11 2.69
C LYS A 174 -29.64 -4.82 3.23
N ILE A 175 -29.02 -4.23 4.26
CA ILE A 175 -29.47 -2.96 4.86
C ILE A 175 -29.44 -1.83 3.82
N PHE A 176 -28.32 -1.65 3.11
CA PHE A 176 -28.20 -0.63 2.07
C PHE A 176 -29.21 -0.82 0.94
N ARG A 177 -29.42 -2.06 0.49
CA ARG A 177 -30.41 -2.37 -0.56
C ARG A 177 -31.84 -2.05 -0.13
N THR A 178 -32.20 -2.35 1.11
CA THR A 178 -33.56 -2.14 1.63
C THR A 178 -33.83 -0.66 1.93
N HIS A 179 -32.92 0.00 2.66
CA HIS A 179 -33.17 1.34 3.18
C HIS A 179 -32.63 2.46 2.29
N LYS A 180 -31.85 2.14 1.25
CA LYS A 180 -31.30 3.10 0.28
C LYS A 180 -30.53 4.26 0.90
N VAL A 181 -29.86 4.00 2.04
CA VAL A 181 -28.96 4.94 2.70
C VAL A 181 -27.54 4.81 2.15
N GLU A 182 -26.72 5.86 2.26
CA GLU A 182 -25.30 5.81 1.86
C GLU A 182 -24.36 5.45 3.02
N LYS A 183 -24.83 5.59 4.26
CA LYS A 183 -24.04 5.51 5.48
C LYS A 183 -24.79 4.71 6.54
N LEU A 184 -24.09 3.81 7.19
CA LEU A 184 -24.61 2.89 8.20
C LEU A 184 -23.74 3.01 9.46
N PRO A 185 -24.11 3.85 10.44
CA PRO A 185 -23.43 3.93 11.71
C PRO A 185 -23.55 2.60 12.46
N LEU A 186 -22.43 2.17 13.03
CA LEU A 186 -22.34 0.96 13.84
C LEU A 186 -22.37 1.34 15.31
N LEU A 187 -23.29 0.75 16.07
CA LEU A 187 -23.48 1.03 17.48
C LEU A 187 -22.96 -0.13 18.33
N GLN A 188 -22.40 0.21 19.49
CA GLN A 188 -22.20 -0.73 20.57
C GLN A 188 -23.52 -0.98 21.32
N LYS A 189 -23.53 -1.99 22.20
CA LYS A 189 -24.71 -2.35 23.01
C LYS A 189 -25.24 -1.21 23.90
N ASP A 190 -24.38 -0.28 24.30
CA ASP A 190 -24.72 0.89 25.12
C ASP A 190 -25.18 2.11 24.30
N GLY A 191 -25.26 1.97 22.97
CA GLY A 191 -25.65 3.03 22.03
C GLY A 191 -24.51 3.98 21.65
N THR A 192 -23.27 3.71 22.07
CA THR A 192 -22.11 4.50 21.65
C THR A 192 -21.65 4.14 20.23
N LEU A 193 -21.02 5.08 19.55
CA LEU A 193 -20.53 4.89 18.18
C LEU A 193 -19.35 3.92 18.14
N GLY A 194 -19.54 2.73 17.56
CA GLY A 194 -18.50 1.74 17.32
C GLY A 194 -17.80 1.88 15.96
N GLY A 195 -18.49 2.42 14.95
CA GLY A 195 -17.94 2.52 13.59
C GLY A 195 -18.90 3.08 12.55
N LEU A 196 -18.48 3.01 11.29
CA LEU A 196 -19.26 3.46 10.14
C LEU A 196 -18.96 2.58 8.92
N ILE A 197 -20.01 2.06 8.29
CA ILE A 197 -19.94 1.42 6.97
C ILE A 197 -20.58 2.36 5.96
N THR A 198 -19.96 2.52 4.79
CA THR A 198 -20.54 3.24 3.66
C THR A 198 -20.99 2.28 2.56
N SER A 199 -21.95 2.70 1.75
CA SER A 199 -22.38 1.94 0.56
C SER A 199 -21.22 1.70 -0.40
N ARG A 200 -20.29 2.66 -0.51
CA ARG A 200 -19.05 2.55 -1.31
C ARG A 200 -18.20 1.36 -0.91
N THR A 201 -18.08 1.06 0.38
CA THR A 201 -17.34 -0.12 0.87
C THR A 201 -17.92 -1.41 0.32
N VAL A 202 -19.24 -1.54 0.39
CA VAL A 202 -19.93 -2.76 -0.06
C VAL A 202 -19.82 -2.91 -1.58
N LEU A 203 -19.91 -1.80 -2.33
CA LEU A 203 -19.72 -1.80 -3.78
C LEU A 203 -18.27 -2.16 -4.17
N ASN A 204 -17.28 -1.60 -3.48
CA ASN A 204 -15.88 -1.90 -3.76
C ASN A 204 -15.53 -3.35 -3.45
N GLU A 205 -16.15 -3.99 -2.46
CA GLU A 205 -15.97 -5.43 -2.20
C GLU A 205 -16.41 -6.30 -3.38
N ASP A 206 -17.50 -5.93 -4.07
CA ASP A 206 -17.97 -6.66 -5.24
C ASP A 206 -17.10 -6.41 -6.48
N ILE A 207 -16.60 -5.18 -6.65
CA ILE A 207 -15.74 -4.81 -7.79
C ILE A 207 -14.31 -5.35 -7.60
N TYR A 208 -13.81 -5.34 -6.37
CA TYR A 208 -12.43 -5.67 -6.01
C TYR A 208 -12.37 -6.78 -4.94
N PRO A 209 -12.87 -7.99 -5.24
CA PRO A 209 -12.94 -9.08 -4.26
C PRO A 209 -11.57 -9.64 -3.85
N GLN A 210 -10.52 -9.29 -4.59
CA GLN A 210 -9.14 -9.69 -4.33
C GLN A 210 -8.30 -8.57 -3.71
N ALA A 211 -8.93 -7.47 -3.25
CA ALA A 211 -8.22 -6.34 -2.70
C ALA A 211 -7.35 -6.73 -1.48
N THR A 212 -6.12 -6.25 -1.46
CA THR A 212 -5.18 -6.42 -0.35
C THR A 212 -5.58 -5.51 0.80
N LYS A 213 -6.11 -6.11 1.86
CA LYS A 213 -6.68 -5.41 3.02
C LYS A 213 -6.05 -5.90 4.33
N ASP A 214 -5.93 -5.01 5.30
CA ASP A 214 -5.53 -5.36 6.66
C ASP A 214 -6.66 -6.06 7.43
N GLY A 215 -6.36 -6.53 8.64
CA GLY A 215 -7.35 -7.20 9.51
C GLY A 215 -8.54 -6.31 9.91
N LYS A 216 -8.51 -5.01 9.58
CA LYS A 216 -9.60 -4.06 9.77
C LYS A 216 -10.27 -3.69 8.45
N GLY A 217 -10.01 -4.38 7.34
CA GLY A 217 -10.65 -4.15 6.04
C GLY A 217 -10.16 -2.90 5.29
N ARG A 218 -9.11 -2.22 5.77
CA ARG A 218 -8.53 -1.06 5.08
C ARG A 218 -7.51 -1.54 4.06
N LEU A 219 -7.37 -0.84 2.93
CA LEU A 219 -6.33 -1.19 1.95
C LEU A 219 -4.95 -1.17 2.61
N MET A 220 -4.12 -2.15 2.27
CA MET A 220 -2.73 -2.18 2.72
C MET A 220 -1.85 -1.26 1.87
N VAL A 221 -0.84 -0.67 2.50
CA VAL A 221 0.12 0.22 1.85
C VAL A 221 1.50 0.08 2.48
N GLY A 222 2.54 0.12 1.64
CA GLY A 222 3.91 0.21 2.10
C GLY A 222 4.49 1.62 1.98
N ALA A 223 5.60 1.89 2.68
CA ALA A 223 6.32 3.14 2.57
C ALA A 223 7.83 2.91 2.56
N ALA A 224 8.54 3.64 1.71
CA ALA A 224 10.00 3.60 1.68
C ALA A 224 10.61 4.52 2.75
N VAL A 225 11.75 4.10 3.30
CA VAL A 225 12.61 4.91 4.19
C VAL A 225 14.08 4.79 3.77
N GLY A 226 14.86 5.81 4.12
CA GLY A 226 16.31 5.80 3.90
C GLY A 226 17.06 5.15 5.07
N VAL A 227 18.37 5.43 5.17
CA VAL A 227 19.23 4.97 6.27
C VAL A 227 20.06 6.08 6.92
N VAL A 228 19.88 7.33 6.45
CA VAL A 228 20.62 8.52 6.88
C VAL A 228 19.63 9.61 7.24
N GLY A 229 19.97 10.44 8.22
CA GLY A 229 19.12 11.56 8.64
C GLY A 229 17.89 11.09 9.40
N ASP A 230 16.73 11.53 8.94
CA ASP A 230 15.42 11.49 9.60
C ASP A 230 14.68 10.14 9.51
N TYR A 231 15.38 9.05 9.16
CA TYR A 231 14.72 7.79 8.78
C TYR A 231 14.00 7.10 9.94
N LEU A 232 14.42 7.32 11.20
CA LEU A 232 13.77 6.75 12.38
C LEU A 232 12.50 7.53 12.72
N GLU A 233 12.59 8.86 12.76
CA GLU A 233 11.46 9.76 12.97
C GLU A 233 10.39 9.56 11.89
N ARG A 234 10.84 9.40 10.63
CA ARG A 234 9.99 9.07 9.49
C ARG A 234 9.29 7.73 9.68
N ALA A 235 10.03 6.68 10.02
CA ALA A 235 9.44 5.36 10.24
C ALA A 235 8.41 5.38 11.38
N GLU A 236 8.69 6.08 12.48
CA GLU A 236 7.77 6.22 13.61
C GLU A 236 6.48 6.94 13.20
N ALA A 237 6.60 8.04 12.46
CA ALA A 237 5.45 8.79 11.94
C ALA A 237 4.58 7.94 11.00
N LEU A 238 5.19 7.14 10.12
CA LEU A 238 4.50 6.23 9.21
C LEU A 238 3.79 5.08 9.94
N ILE A 239 4.42 4.52 10.97
CA ILE A 239 3.80 3.49 11.84
C ILE A 239 2.58 4.08 12.56
N LYS A 240 2.69 5.32 13.07
CA LYS A 240 1.56 6.04 13.68
C LYS A 240 0.42 6.22 12.69
N ALA A 241 0.74 6.51 11.42
CA ALA A 241 -0.19 6.60 10.29
C ALA A 241 -0.75 5.25 9.81
N LYS A 242 -0.34 4.13 10.44
CA LYS A 242 -0.82 2.77 10.17
C LYS A 242 -0.40 2.23 8.80
N VAL A 243 0.83 2.53 8.39
CA VAL A 243 1.51 1.81 7.29
C VAL A 243 1.61 0.31 7.63
N ASP A 244 1.50 -0.55 6.62
CA ASP A 244 1.47 -2.01 6.80
C ASP A 244 2.85 -2.65 6.61
N VAL A 245 3.73 -2.02 5.82
CA VAL A 245 5.11 -2.47 5.61
C VAL A 245 6.07 -1.29 5.38
N ILE A 246 7.22 -1.31 6.04
CA ILE A 246 8.33 -0.38 5.80
C ILE A 246 9.34 -1.03 4.87
N VAL A 247 9.77 -0.31 3.83
CA VAL A 247 10.80 -0.75 2.88
C VAL A 247 12.03 0.12 3.07
N VAL A 248 13.11 -0.45 3.58
CA VAL A 248 14.43 0.19 3.52
C VAL A 248 14.94 -0.01 2.10
N ASP A 249 15.01 1.08 1.34
CA ASP A 249 15.44 1.04 -0.05
C ASP A 249 16.58 2.03 -0.30
N ILE A 250 17.78 1.46 -0.39
CA ILE A 250 18.99 2.14 -0.80
C ILE A 250 19.75 1.29 -1.82
N ALA A 251 20.60 1.93 -2.62
CA ALA A 251 21.33 1.24 -3.70
C ALA A 251 22.12 0.00 -3.23
N HIS A 252 22.66 0.04 -2.00
CA HIS A 252 23.39 -1.08 -1.42
C HIS A 252 23.20 -1.15 0.11
N VAL A 253 22.26 -2.00 0.55
CA VAL A 253 21.94 -2.12 1.98
C VAL A 253 22.91 -3.01 2.76
N HIS A 254 23.69 -3.84 2.06
CA HIS A 254 24.72 -4.70 2.66
C HIS A 254 26.01 -3.91 2.98
N SER A 255 25.83 -2.72 3.55
CA SER A 255 26.87 -1.85 4.07
C SER A 255 26.73 -1.74 5.60
N LEU A 256 27.79 -1.34 6.31
CA LEU A 256 27.73 -1.16 7.77
C LEU A 256 26.60 -0.19 8.17
N HIS A 257 26.43 0.89 7.41
CA HIS A 257 25.35 1.86 7.61
C HIS A 257 23.96 1.26 7.37
N GLY A 258 23.79 0.51 6.26
CA GLY A 258 22.53 -0.13 5.93
C GLY A 258 22.11 -1.19 6.94
N LEU A 259 23.03 -2.09 7.32
CA LEU A 259 22.78 -3.12 8.34
C LEU A 259 22.48 -2.52 9.72
N ALA A 260 23.20 -1.46 10.11
CA ALA A 260 22.95 -0.76 11.36
C ALA A 260 21.55 -0.10 11.37
N ALA A 261 21.13 0.50 10.25
CA ALA A 261 19.80 1.08 10.11
C ALA A 261 18.70 0.02 10.17
N ILE A 262 18.86 -1.12 9.47
CA ILE A 262 17.93 -2.26 9.55
C ILE A 262 17.77 -2.74 11.00
N LYS A 263 18.88 -2.90 11.73
CA LYS A 263 18.86 -3.33 13.14
C LYS A 263 18.09 -2.35 14.03
N LYS A 264 18.23 -1.04 13.80
CA LYS A 264 17.49 0.00 14.54
C LYS A 264 16.01 -0.02 14.17
N LEU A 265 15.69 -0.05 12.88
CA LEU A 265 14.31 -0.09 12.38
C LEU A 265 13.56 -1.33 12.82
N ARG A 266 14.21 -2.50 12.87
CA ARG A 266 13.56 -3.73 13.36
C ARG A 266 13.04 -3.58 14.79
N ARG A 267 13.79 -2.89 15.66
CA ARG A 267 13.39 -2.62 17.06
C ARG A 267 12.15 -1.71 17.14
N LEU A 268 12.01 -0.78 16.20
CA LEU A 268 10.89 0.14 16.10
C LEU A 268 9.65 -0.53 15.47
N CYS A 269 9.87 -1.32 14.41
CA CYS A 269 8.81 -1.94 13.61
C CYS A 269 8.23 -3.20 14.27
N GLN A 270 7.97 -3.27 15.58
CA GLN A 270 7.51 -4.53 16.20
C GLN A 270 6.12 -4.98 15.71
N SER A 271 5.31 -4.02 15.24
CA SER A 271 3.93 -4.23 14.78
C SER A 271 3.75 -4.07 13.27
N VAL A 272 4.84 -3.87 12.52
CA VAL A 272 4.83 -3.59 11.08
C VAL A 272 5.91 -4.41 10.40
N ASP A 273 5.62 -4.95 9.22
CA ASP A 273 6.59 -5.75 8.49
C ASP A 273 7.73 -4.88 7.95
N LEU A 274 8.94 -5.45 7.90
CA LEU A 274 10.14 -4.76 7.45
C LEU A 274 10.76 -5.47 6.25
N ILE A 275 10.88 -4.76 5.13
CA ILE A 275 11.60 -5.21 3.94
C ILE A 275 12.95 -4.52 3.87
N GLY A 276 14.01 -5.29 3.61
CA GLY A 276 15.36 -4.75 3.40
C GLY A 276 15.86 -4.94 1.97
N GLY A 277 16.36 -3.86 1.36
CA GLY A 277 17.05 -3.90 0.08
C GLY A 277 17.76 -2.59 -0.30
N ASN A 278 18.49 -2.54 -1.40
CA ASN A 278 18.68 -3.63 -2.36
C ASN A 278 19.92 -4.48 -2.07
N ILE A 279 19.81 -5.76 -2.40
CA ILE A 279 20.90 -6.73 -2.38
C ILE A 279 20.98 -7.48 -3.70
N ALA A 280 22.11 -8.16 -3.94
CA ALA A 280 22.28 -9.04 -5.10
C ALA A 280 23.17 -10.26 -4.79
N SER A 281 23.36 -10.60 -3.52
CA SER A 281 24.22 -11.72 -3.10
C SER A 281 23.55 -12.56 -2.01
N PRO A 282 23.82 -13.89 -1.97
CA PRO A 282 23.27 -14.77 -0.95
C PRO A 282 23.76 -14.42 0.46
N GLN A 283 24.96 -13.84 0.61
CA GLN A 283 25.46 -13.41 1.91
C GLN A 283 24.69 -12.20 2.43
N ALA A 284 24.42 -11.22 1.57
CA ALA A 284 23.60 -10.08 1.92
C ALA A 284 22.18 -10.51 2.35
N ALA A 285 21.62 -11.52 1.67
CA ALA A 285 20.32 -12.08 2.04
C ALA A 285 20.37 -12.70 3.44
N ARG A 286 21.39 -13.52 3.75
CA ARG A 286 21.60 -14.10 5.09
C ARG A 286 21.67 -13.02 6.15
N ASP A 287 22.55 -12.05 5.98
CA ASP A 287 22.80 -11.03 6.98
C ASP A 287 21.55 -10.18 7.28
N LEU A 288 20.75 -9.85 6.26
CA LEU A 288 19.48 -9.16 6.49
C LEU A 288 18.45 -10.04 7.21
N ILE A 289 18.33 -11.30 6.81
CA ILE A 289 17.41 -12.27 7.42
C ILE A 289 17.74 -12.47 8.90
N ASP A 290 19.01 -12.58 9.25
CA ASP A 290 19.49 -12.72 10.63
C ASP A 290 19.20 -11.47 11.48
N LEU A 291 19.05 -10.30 10.84
CA LEU A 291 18.58 -9.07 11.49
C LEU A 291 17.05 -9.00 11.65
N GLY A 292 16.31 -10.01 11.18
CA GLY A 292 14.89 -10.17 11.42
C GLY A 292 13.98 -9.44 10.42
N ILE A 293 14.39 -9.25 9.18
CA ILE A 293 13.49 -8.75 8.12
C ILE A 293 12.38 -9.76 7.80
N ASP A 294 11.24 -9.25 7.32
CA ASP A 294 10.08 -10.04 6.91
C ASP A 294 10.04 -10.28 5.39
N GLY A 295 10.80 -9.51 4.62
CA GLY A 295 10.96 -9.69 3.18
C GLY A 295 12.27 -9.08 2.67
N VAL A 296 12.79 -9.58 1.55
CA VAL A 296 14.06 -9.09 0.97
C VAL A 296 13.86 -8.57 -0.45
N LYS A 297 14.44 -7.41 -0.77
CA LYS A 297 14.35 -6.81 -2.11
C LYS A 297 15.68 -6.97 -2.86
N VAL A 298 15.61 -7.59 -4.04
CA VAL A 298 16.77 -8.07 -4.80
C VAL A 298 16.85 -7.39 -6.17
N GLY A 299 17.99 -6.77 -6.44
CA GLY A 299 18.32 -6.17 -7.73
C GLY A 299 19.26 -4.99 -7.57
N ILE A 300 20.48 -5.11 -8.10
CA ILE A 300 21.44 -4.00 -8.17
C ILE A 300 21.89 -3.85 -9.62
N GLY A 301 21.54 -2.71 -10.23
CA GLY A 301 21.81 -2.42 -11.63
C GLY A 301 20.81 -2.89 -12.71
N PRO A 302 19.76 -3.71 -12.48
CA PRO A 302 18.93 -4.23 -13.57
C PRO A 302 17.85 -3.23 -14.04
N GLY A 303 17.57 -2.17 -13.28
CA GLY A 303 16.51 -1.21 -13.61
C GLY A 303 16.75 -0.51 -14.96
N GLY A 304 15.69 -0.33 -15.76
CA GLY A 304 15.81 0.24 -17.11
C GLY A 304 16.37 1.66 -17.16
N ILE A 305 16.19 2.44 -16.09
CA ILE A 305 16.74 3.79 -15.92
C ILE A 305 17.96 3.83 -14.97
N CYS A 306 18.38 2.67 -14.46
CA CYS A 306 19.48 2.58 -13.51
C CYS A 306 20.81 2.55 -14.28
N ILE A 307 21.67 3.53 -14.02
CA ILE A 307 22.98 3.66 -14.67
C ILE A 307 24.14 3.09 -13.83
N THR A 308 23.84 2.43 -12.69
CA THR A 308 24.87 1.93 -11.75
C THR A 308 25.91 1.04 -12.40
N ARG A 309 25.50 0.15 -13.32
CA ARG A 309 26.43 -0.71 -14.07
C ARG A 309 27.42 0.09 -14.93
N MET A 310 26.95 1.17 -15.54
CA MET A 310 27.74 2.00 -16.45
C MET A 310 28.67 2.95 -15.69
N VAL A 311 28.19 3.53 -14.58
CA VAL A 311 28.93 4.54 -13.82
C VAL A 311 29.84 3.91 -12.77
N ALA A 312 29.32 2.99 -11.95
CA ALA A 312 30.06 2.41 -10.83
C ALA A 312 30.69 1.05 -11.17
N GLY A 313 30.31 0.43 -12.30
CA GLY A 313 30.76 -0.92 -12.64
C GLY A 313 30.18 -2.02 -11.74
N VAL A 314 29.13 -1.71 -10.96
CA VAL A 314 28.53 -2.64 -9.99
C VAL A 314 27.16 -3.10 -10.45
N GLY A 315 26.92 -4.41 -10.35
CA GLY A 315 25.62 -5.02 -10.55
C GLY A 315 25.73 -6.53 -10.71
N VAL A 316 24.57 -7.19 -10.77
CA VAL A 316 24.48 -8.63 -11.04
C VAL A 316 23.34 -8.85 -12.05
N PRO A 317 23.52 -9.70 -13.08
CA PRO A 317 22.41 -10.11 -13.94
C PRO A 317 21.23 -10.63 -13.13
N GLN A 318 20.03 -10.12 -13.42
CA GLN A 318 18.93 -10.15 -12.46
C GLN A 318 18.44 -11.55 -12.13
N LEU A 319 18.41 -12.44 -13.11
CA LEU A 319 17.99 -13.83 -12.90
C LEU A 319 18.95 -14.57 -11.97
N THR A 320 20.26 -14.38 -12.15
CA THR A 320 21.30 -14.89 -11.24
C THR A 320 21.19 -14.31 -9.84
N ALA A 321 20.93 -13.00 -9.72
CA ALA A 321 20.75 -12.35 -8.42
C ALA A 321 19.55 -12.94 -7.66
N ILE A 322 18.40 -13.08 -8.33
CA ILE A 322 17.18 -13.68 -7.76
C ILE A 322 17.46 -15.12 -7.34
N ARG A 323 17.99 -15.95 -8.25
CA ARG A 323 18.21 -17.38 -7.99
C ARG A 323 19.17 -17.63 -6.84
N SER A 324 20.25 -16.86 -6.76
CA SER A 324 21.24 -17.02 -5.68
C SER A 324 20.70 -16.58 -4.32
N CYS A 325 19.89 -15.52 -4.27
CA CYS A 325 19.28 -15.06 -3.03
C CYS A 325 18.08 -15.93 -2.61
N SER A 326 17.32 -16.50 -3.56
CA SER A 326 16.11 -17.28 -3.27
C SER A 326 16.40 -18.56 -2.50
N ASP A 327 17.51 -19.24 -2.78
CA ASP A 327 17.91 -20.44 -2.03
C ASP A 327 18.12 -20.17 -0.54
N VAL A 328 18.59 -18.97 -0.18
CA VAL A 328 18.74 -18.54 1.22
C VAL A 328 17.38 -18.14 1.79
N ALA A 329 16.66 -17.28 1.09
CA ALA A 329 15.41 -16.71 1.53
C ALA A 329 14.34 -17.80 1.78
N HIS A 330 14.23 -18.78 0.87
CA HIS A 330 13.30 -19.89 0.99
C HIS A 330 13.58 -20.79 2.19
N LYS A 331 14.86 -21.10 2.48
CA LYS A 331 15.24 -21.88 3.67
C LYS A 331 14.80 -21.18 4.97
N ALA A 332 14.88 -19.85 5.00
CA ALA A 332 14.44 -19.04 6.13
C ALA A 332 12.94 -18.67 6.10
N ARG A 333 12.20 -19.11 5.07
CA ARG A 333 10.79 -18.75 4.82
C ARG A 333 10.55 -17.23 4.73
N VAL A 334 11.52 -16.50 4.19
CA VAL A 334 11.42 -15.05 3.91
C VAL A 334 11.12 -14.86 2.42
N PRO A 335 10.01 -14.19 2.05
CA PRO A 335 9.73 -13.89 0.66
C PRO A 335 10.74 -12.93 0.02
N LEU A 336 10.90 -13.06 -1.29
CA LEU A 336 11.85 -12.29 -2.09
C LEU A 336 11.12 -11.47 -3.14
N ILE A 337 11.47 -10.19 -3.24
CA ILE A 337 10.97 -9.25 -4.23
C ILE A 337 12.03 -9.08 -5.32
N ALA A 338 11.69 -9.43 -6.56
CA ALA A 338 12.52 -9.12 -7.73
C ALA A 338 12.30 -7.66 -8.14
N ASP A 339 13.34 -6.83 -8.07
CA ASP A 339 13.27 -5.40 -8.37
C ASP A 339 14.10 -5.03 -9.62
N GLY A 340 13.39 -4.64 -10.68
CA GLY A 340 13.96 -4.15 -11.92
C GLY A 340 14.23 -5.20 -13.00
N GLY A 341 14.54 -4.71 -14.21
CA GLY A 341 14.91 -5.51 -15.38
C GLY A 341 13.77 -6.12 -16.17
N THR A 342 12.50 -5.86 -15.83
CA THR A 342 11.34 -6.44 -16.52
C THR A 342 10.82 -5.54 -17.64
N ASN A 343 11.04 -5.93 -18.89
CA ASN A 343 10.59 -5.22 -20.09
C ASN A 343 9.37 -5.89 -20.74
N TYR A 344 9.18 -7.19 -20.50
CA TYR A 344 8.06 -7.98 -21.01
C TYR A 344 7.38 -8.79 -19.88
N PRO A 345 6.11 -9.24 -20.03
CA PRO A 345 5.44 -10.03 -19.00
C PRO A 345 6.12 -11.38 -18.74
N GLY A 346 6.81 -11.91 -19.76
CA GLY A 346 7.64 -13.11 -19.64
C GLY A 346 8.77 -12.96 -18.62
N ASP A 347 9.32 -11.75 -18.45
CA ASP A 347 10.41 -11.50 -17.49
C ASP A 347 9.93 -11.65 -16.05
N MET A 348 8.71 -11.16 -15.76
CA MET A 348 8.07 -11.36 -14.47
C MET A 348 7.83 -12.85 -14.20
N THR A 349 7.41 -13.60 -15.24
CA THR A 349 7.23 -15.06 -15.13
C THR A 349 8.55 -15.77 -14.83
N LYS A 350 9.63 -15.38 -15.51
CA LYS A 350 10.99 -15.90 -15.27
C LYS A 350 11.51 -15.52 -13.88
N ALA A 351 11.24 -14.31 -13.39
CA ALA A 351 11.60 -13.88 -12.05
C ALA A 351 10.93 -14.75 -10.97
N LEU A 352 9.63 -15.00 -11.10
CA LEU A 352 8.89 -15.90 -10.21
C LEU A 352 9.45 -17.33 -10.28
N ALA A 353 9.72 -17.85 -11.48
CA ALA A 353 10.31 -19.17 -11.68
C ALA A 353 11.74 -19.29 -11.09
N ALA A 354 12.52 -18.20 -11.05
CA ALA A 354 13.83 -18.15 -10.40
C ALA A 354 13.76 -18.14 -8.86
N GLY A 355 12.55 -18.00 -8.29
CA GLY A 355 12.29 -18.04 -6.86
C GLY A 355 11.97 -16.69 -6.23
N ALA A 356 11.60 -15.67 -7.03
CA ALA A 356 10.95 -14.49 -6.47
C ALA A 356 9.52 -14.83 -6.03
N SER A 357 9.06 -14.24 -4.92
CA SER A 357 7.68 -14.32 -4.48
C SER A 357 6.83 -13.21 -5.12
N THR A 358 7.41 -12.03 -5.30
CA THR A 358 6.77 -10.88 -5.96
C THR A 358 7.74 -10.17 -6.88
N VAL A 359 7.21 -9.34 -7.76
CA VAL A 359 7.96 -8.49 -8.69
C VAL A 359 7.60 -7.04 -8.43
N MET A 360 8.61 -6.21 -8.21
CA MET A 360 8.46 -4.76 -8.12
C MET A 360 8.52 -4.15 -9.52
N ILE A 361 7.49 -3.38 -9.87
CA ILE A 361 7.24 -2.87 -11.20
C ILE A 361 7.34 -1.34 -11.19
N THR A 362 8.11 -0.81 -12.15
CA THR A 362 8.37 0.63 -12.30
C THR A 362 7.87 1.15 -13.64
N GLY A 363 8.58 0.88 -14.74
CA GLY A 363 8.34 1.53 -16.04
C GLY A 363 6.95 1.27 -16.64
N TRP A 364 6.35 0.11 -16.36
CA TRP A 364 5.00 -0.24 -16.77
C TRP A 364 3.92 0.65 -16.12
N LEU A 365 4.20 1.13 -14.91
CA LEU A 365 3.26 1.89 -14.10
C LEU A 365 3.49 3.40 -14.19
N ALA A 366 4.70 3.84 -14.54
CA ALA A 366 5.04 5.27 -14.60
C ALA A 366 4.16 6.09 -15.57
N GLY A 367 3.63 5.46 -16.61
CA GLY A 367 2.79 6.11 -17.62
C GLY A 367 1.28 6.05 -17.38
N THR A 368 0.80 5.36 -16.35
CA THR A 368 -0.65 5.19 -16.12
C THR A 368 -1.30 6.45 -15.57
N GLU A 369 -2.63 6.51 -15.51
CA GLU A 369 -3.32 7.70 -14.99
C GLU A 369 -3.03 7.93 -13.51
N GLU A 370 -2.88 6.85 -12.74
CA GLU A 370 -2.67 6.84 -11.29
C GLU A 370 -1.24 7.18 -10.86
N SER A 371 -0.28 7.14 -11.77
CA SER A 371 1.09 7.57 -11.47
C SER A 371 1.14 9.08 -11.20
N PRO A 372 2.03 9.56 -10.31
CA PRO A 372 2.19 11.00 -10.07
C PRO A 372 2.63 11.78 -11.30
N GLY A 373 2.34 13.08 -11.29
CA GLY A 373 2.76 14.01 -12.33
C GLY A 373 1.72 14.29 -13.41
N SER A 374 1.92 15.40 -14.11
CA SER A 374 1.00 15.89 -15.13
C SER A 374 1.23 15.21 -16.47
N ILE A 375 0.16 15.05 -17.24
CA ILE A 375 0.23 14.61 -18.64
C ILE A 375 0.78 15.76 -19.49
N ILE A 376 1.84 15.49 -20.24
CA ILE A 376 2.47 16.41 -21.19
C ILE A 376 2.10 15.96 -22.60
N LEU A 377 1.69 16.90 -23.45
CA LEU A 377 1.47 16.64 -24.87
C LEU A 377 2.75 16.95 -25.66
N ARG A 378 3.28 15.95 -26.38
CA ARG A 378 4.43 16.13 -27.27
C ARG A 378 4.12 15.46 -28.61
N LYS A 379 4.18 16.22 -29.70
CA LYS A 379 3.88 15.75 -31.07
C LYS A 379 2.54 14.98 -31.15
N GLY A 380 1.50 15.48 -30.48
CA GLY A 380 0.17 14.86 -30.45
C GLY A 380 0.02 13.62 -29.59
N GLN A 381 1.08 13.16 -28.92
CA GLN A 381 1.05 12.02 -28.00
C GLN A 381 1.11 12.50 -26.54
N LYS A 382 0.42 11.77 -25.67
CA LYS A 382 0.42 11.98 -24.21
C LYS A 382 1.63 11.29 -23.58
N TYR A 383 2.35 12.00 -22.73
CA TYR A 383 3.52 11.52 -21.99
C TYR A 383 3.39 11.85 -20.51
N LYS A 384 4.05 11.05 -19.67
CA LYS A 384 4.38 11.41 -18.29
C LYS A 384 5.89 11.35 -18.09
N VAL A 385 6.41 12.22 -17.23
CA VAL A 385 7.85 12.24 -16.90
C VAL A 385 8.16 11.05 -16.01
N HIS A 386 9.18 10.28 -16.36
CA HIS A 386 9.68 9.17 -15.56
C HIS A 386 11.17 9.36 -15.26
N ARG A 387 11.56 9.25 -13.99
CA ARG A 387 12.94 9.41 -13.53
C ARG A 387 13.30 8.42 -12.43
N GLY A 388 14.61 8.21 -12.27
CA GLY A 388 15.17 7.34 -11.24
C GLY A 388 15.17 8.01 -9.86
N ALA A 389 15.32 7.16 -8.84
CA ALA A 389 15.43 7.57 -7.44
C ALA A 389 16.78 8.21 -7.06
N ALA A 390 17.82 8.02 -7.90
CA ALA A 390 19.20 8.42 -7.66
C ALA A 390 19.73 9.27 -8.81
#